data_AF-T0XTE1-F1
#
_entry.id   AF-T0XTE1-F1
#
_cell.length_a   1.000
_cell.length_b   1.000
_cell.length_c   1.000
_cell.angle_alpha   90.00
_cell.angle_beta   90.00
_cell.angle_gamma   90.00
#
_symmetry.space_group_name_H-M   'P 1'
#
loop_
_entity.id
_entity.type
_entity.pdbx_description
1 polymer ?
#
loop_
_entity_poly.entity_id
_entity_poly.type
_entity_poly.pdbx_seq_one_letter_code
_entity_poly.pdbx_strand_id
1 'polypeptide(L)'
;MFNKNMPQVSNEMRSSFMQASILGKCPRCGDGNLIIRHSKIGKQFVACTNYPKCTNTYPLVQKAKIVTTGNICEYCHTPIVKVIRKGMRPFEMDLDSKCPNRPITFRSKEDSGATDSQEKAPPEEPKVQKKAQAKTPKEKTVKKSVKR
;
A
#
# COMPACT_ATOMS: atom_id res chain seq x y z
N MET A 1 28.21 -13.98 29.97
CA MET A 1 27.91 -12.63 29.45
C MET A 1 27.14 -12.74 28.12
N PHE A 2 25.83 -13.05 28.14
CA PHE A 2 25.07 -13.40 26.92
C PHE A 2 23.93 -12.42 26.54
N ASN A 3 23.67 -11.35 27.32
CA ASN A 3 22.36 -10.68 27.31
C ASN A 3 22.30 -9.22 26.82
N LYS A 4 23.31 -8.68 26.14
CA LYS A 4 23.26 -7.26 25.68
C LYS A 4 22.68 -7.06 24.28
N ASN A 5 22.72 -8.07 23.40
CA ASN A 5 22.27 -7.92 22.00
C ASN A 5 20.90 -8.55 21.69
N MET A 6 20.31 -9.30 22.63
CA MET A 6 18.96 -9.88 22.49
C MET A 6 17.87 -8.88 22.05
N PRO A 7 17.75 -7.68 22.64
CA PRO A 7 16.71 -6.75 22.21
C PRO A 7 16.93 -6.24 20.79
N GLN A 8 18.18 -6.02 20.37
CA GLN A 8 18.51 -5.56 19.01
C GLN A 8 18.13 -6.62 17.97
N VAL A 9 18.53 -7.88 18.20
CA VAL A 9 18.19 -9.00 17.31
C VAL A 9 16.68 -9.17 17.18
N SER A 10 15.92 -9.01 18.26
CA SER A 10 14.45 -9.10 18.21
C SER A 10 13.81 -7.99 17.35
N ASN A 11 14.31 -6.77 17.45
CA ASN A 11 13.82 -5.63 16.68
C ASN A 11 14.16 -5.77 15.18
N GLU A 12 15.39 -6.22 14.88
CA GLU A 12 15.83 -6.50 13.50
C GLU A 12 14.97 -7.60 12.86
N MET A 13 14.72 -8.69 13.56
CA MET A 13 13.86 -9.78 13.10
C MET A 13 12.43 -9.28 12.81
N ARG A 14 11.88 -8.43 13.70
CA ARG A 14 10.57 -7.84 13.49
C ARG A 14 10.55 -6.92 12.27
N SER A 15 11.56 -6.09 12.09
CA SER A 15 11.64 -5.16 10.95
C SER A 15 11.72 -5.90 9.61
N SER A 16 12.50 -6.98 9.57
CA SER A 16 12.65 -7.85 8.39
C SER A 16 11.32 -8.55 8.04
N PHE A 17 10.63 -9.08 9.05
CA PHE A 17 9.30 -9.67 8.86
C PHE A 17 8.27 -8.65 8.34
N MET A 18 8.31 -7.41 8.86
CA MET A 18 7.43 -6.34 8.39
C MET A 18 7.69 -5.99 6.92
N GLN A 19 8.95 -5.95 6.49
CA GLN A 19 9.30 -5.68 5.09
C GLN A 19 8.84 -6.80 4.14
N ALA A 20 8.95 -8.07 4.56
CA ALA A 20 8.46 -9.20 3.78
C ALA A 20 6.94 -9.22 3.58
N SER A 21 6.19 -8.53 4.45
CA SER A 21 4.72 -8.43 4.38
C SER A 21 4.23 -7.30 3.45
N ILE A 22 5.14 -6.51 2.88
CA ILE A 22 4.80 -5.40 1.99
C ILE A 22 4.48 -5.92 0.60
N LEU A 23 3.28 -5.59 0.09
CA LEU A 23 2.84 -5.97 -1.24
C LEU A 23 3.37 -5.05 -2.34
N GLY A 24 3.53 -3.76 -2.03
CA GLY A 24 3.96 -2.72 -2.96
C GLY A 24 3.54 -1.33 -2.50
N LYS A 25 3.81 -0.31 -3.31
CA LYS A 25 3.39 1.07 -3.04
C LYS A 25 1.90 1.26 -3.32
N CYS A 26 1.27 2.16 -2.57
CA CYS A 26 -0.14 2.50 -2.73
C CYS A 26 -0.31 3.51 -3.88
N PRO A 27 -1.06 3.20 -4.95
CA PRO A 27 -1.22 4.12 -6.10
C PRO A 27 -2.05 5.36 -5.75
N ARG A 28 -2.83 5.33 -4.66
CA ARG A 28 -3.66 6.47 -4.24
C ARG A 28 -2.88 7.58 -3.53
N CYS A 29 -1.80 7.24 -2.82
CA CYS A 29 -1.06 8.21 -2.01
C CYS A 29 0.42 8.30 -2.35
N GLY A 30 0.99 7.34 -3.08
CA GLY A 30 2.41 7.34 -3.48
C GLY A 30 3.40 7.03 -2.35
N ASP A 31 3.12 7.48 -1.12
CA ASP A 31 4.02 7.39 0.02
C ASP A 31 3.83 6.14 0.87
N GLY A 32 2.60 5.62 0.91
CA GLY A 32 2.24 4.49 1.76
C GLY A 32 2.48 3.13 1.10
N ASN A 33 2.69 2.11 1.92
CA ASN A 33 2.82 0.73 1.46
C ASN A 33 1.48 -0.01 1.62
N LEU A 34 1.20 -0.93 0.71
CA LEU A 34 0.06 -1.84 0.78
C LEU A 34 0.47 -3.06 1.60
N ILE A 35 -0.29 -3.35 2.65
CA ILE A 35 -0.08 -4.49 3.54
C ILE A 35 -1.39 -5.27 3.74
N ILE A 36 -1.27 -6.56 4.05
CA ILE A 36 -2.43 -7.39 4.38
C ILE A 36 -2.81 -7.12 5.84
N ARG A 37 -4.07 -6.75 6.07
CA ARG A 37 -4.67 -6.59 7.40
C ARG A 37 -5.86 -7.53 7.57
N HIS A 38 -6.19 -7.80 8.82
CA HIS A 38 -7.33 -8.61 9.21
C HIS A 38 -8.36 -7.71 9.90
N SER A 39 -9.63 -7.84 9.51
CA SER A 39 -10.75 -7.18 10.17
C SER A 39 -11.07 -7.87 11.50
N LYS A 40 -11.88 -7.23 12.36
CA LYS A 40 -12.37 -7.84 13.61
C LYS A 40 -13.10 -9.16 13.38
N ILE A 41 -13.75 -9.31 12.23
CA ILE A 41 -14.49 -10.52 11.81
C ILE A 41 -13.53 -11.58 11.22
N GLY A 42 -12.23 -11.31 11.12
CA GLY A 42 -11.24 -12.24 10.58
C GLY A 42 -11.12 -12.26 9.05
N LYS A 43 -11.86 -11.38 8.33
CA LYS A 43 -11.69 -11.20 6.88
C LYS A 43 -10.35 -10.50 6.60
N GLN A 44 -9.55 -11.04 5.69
CA GLN A 44 -8.33 -10.41 5.21
C GLN A 44 -8.61 -9.41 4.08
N PHE A 45 -7.87 -8.31 4.07
CA PHE A 45 -7.96 -7.26 3.06
C PHE A 45 -6.63 -6.51 2.95
N VAL A 46 -6.37 -5.89 1.81
CA VAL A 46 -5.20 -5.02 1.66
C VAL A 46 -5.57 -3.62 2.13
N ALA A 47 -4.69 -3.00 2.91
CA ALA A 47 -4.84 -1.63 3.37
C ALA A 47 -3.52 -0.86 3.25
N CYS A 48 -3.64 0.45 3.06
CA CYS A 48 -2.48 1.34 3.13
C CYS A 48 -1.96 1.46 4.58
N THR A 49 -0.64 1.47 4.76
CA THR A 49 0.01 1.72 6.05
C THR A 49 -0.27 3.13 6.59
N ASN A 50 -0.56 4.09 5.70
CA ASN A 50 -0.75 5.51 6.04
C ASN A 50 -2.18 5.85 6.52
N TYR A 51 -2.99 4.85 6.91
CA TYR A 51 -4.29 5.09 7.55
C TYR A 51 -4.11 5.87 8.88
N PRO A 52 -4.91 6.90 9.20
CA PRO A 52 -6.17 7.32 8.56
C PRO A 52 -6.02 8.31 7.39
N LYS A 53 -4.81 8.79 7.08
CA LYS A 53 -4.56 9.76 5.99
C LYS A 53 -4.88 9.18 4.61
N CYS A 54 -4.70 7.87 4.42
CA CYS A 54 -5.12 7.15 3.22
C CYS A 54 -6.05 5.99 3.60
N THR A 55 -7.28 6.01 3.07
CA THR A 55 -8.33 5.01 3.31
C THR A 55 -8.43 3.95 2.20
N ASN A 56 -7.44 3.91 1.32
CA ASN A 56 -7.42 2.96 0.21
C ASN A 56 -7.34 1.51 0.73
N THR A 57 -8.31 0.69 0.31
CA THR A 57 -8.41 -0.72 0.69
C THR A 57 -8.86 -1.57 -0.48
N TYR A 58 -8.38 -2.81 -0.54
CA TYR A 58 -8.76 -3.78 -1.56
C TYR A 58 -9.24 -5.07 -0.91
N PRO A 59 -10.39 -5.63 -1.33
CA PRO A 59 -10.90 -6.89 -0.81
C PRO A 59 -10.01 -8.04 -1.29
N LEU A 60 -9.77 -9.01 -0.42
CA LEU A 60 -9.00 -10.21 -0.74
C LEU A 60 -9.85 -11.46 -0.60
N VAL A 61 -9.42 -12.50 -1.32
CA VAL A 61 -10.04 -13.83 -1.22
C VAL A 61 -9.76 -14.40 0.16
N GLN A 62 -10.81 -14.91 0.82
CA GLN A 62 -10.69 -15.48 2.16
C GLN A 62 -9.92 -16.81 2.14
N LYS A 63 -9.22 -17.12 3.23
CA LYS A 63 -8.49 -18.38 3.44
C LYS A 63 -7.46 -18.67 2.33
N ALA A 64 -6.83 -17.63 1.80
CA ALA A 64 -5.80 -17.73 0.77
C ALA A 64 -4.46 -17.19 1.30
N LYS A 65 -3.36 -17.83 0.91
CA LYS A 65 -2.01 -17.27 1.10
C LYS A 65 -1.69 -16.38 -0.08
N ILE A 66 -1.19 -15.18 0.20
CA ILE A 66 -0.90 -14.16 -0.80
C ILE A 66 0.60 -13.95 -0.82
N VAL A 67 1.19 -14.04 -2.01
CA VAL A 67 2.62 -13.87 -2.25
C VAL A 67 2.79 -12.71 -3.23
N THR A 68 3.84 -11.91 -3.02
CA THR A 68 4.20 -10.84 -3.92
C THR A 68 4.83 -11.37 -5.20
N THR A 69 4.34 -10.90 -6.35
CA THR A 69 4.92 -11.25 -7.65
C THR A 69 6.00 -10.25 -8.07
N GLY A 70 5.94 -9.01 -7.59
CA GLY A 70 6.85 -7.92 -7.97
C GLY A 70 6.42 -7.14 -9.21
N ASN A 71 5.44 -7.65 -9.95
CA ASN A 71 4.85 -6.97 -11.12
C ASN A 71 3.84 -5.91 -10.68
N ILE A 72 3.78 -4.82 -11.44
CA ILE A 72 2.84 -3.71 -11.25
C ILE A 72 1.96 -3.67 -12.50
N CYS A 73 0.65 -3.52 -12.32
CA CYS A 73 -0.29 -3.37 -13.42
C CYS A 73 -0.13 -2.00 -14.10
N GLU A 74 -0.06 -1.96 -15.43
CA GLU A 74 0.16 -0.73 -16.20
C GLU A 74 -1.03 0.23 -16.17
N TYR A 75 -2.25 -0.29 -16.02
CA TYR A 75 -3.48 0.51 -16.08
C TYR A 75 -3.86 1.16 -14.74
N CYS A 76 -3.72 0.40 -13.66
CA CYS A 76 -4.18 0.82 -12.33
C CYS A 76 -3.04 1.04 -11.33
N HIS A 77 -1.79 0.78 -11.74
CA HIS A 77 -0.59 0.88 -10.91
C HIS A 77 -0.68 0.14 -9.57
N THR A 78 -1.55 -0.87 -9.47
CA THR A 78 -1.61 -1.76 -8.32
C THR A 78 -0.64 -2.93 -8.50
N PRO A 79 -0.04 -3.42 -7.41
CA PRO A 79 0.81 -4.61 -7.49
C PRO A 79 -0.03 -5.86 -7.76
N ILE A 80 0.49 -6.73 -8.60
CA ILE A 80 -0.09 -8.04 -8.89
C ILE A 80 0.36 -9.01 -7.80
N VAL A 81 -0.59 -9.78 -7.26
CA VAL A 81 -0.32 -10.73 -6.18
C VAL A 81 -0.69 -12.15 -6.58
N LYS A 82 0.13 -13.11 -6.16
CA LYS A 82 -0.10 -14.54 -6.40
C LYS A 82 -0.90 -15.14 -5.24
N VAL A 83 -2.03 -15.73 -5.57
CA VAL A 83 -2.96 -16.36 -4.62
C VAL A 83 -2.77 -17.86 -4.61
N ILE A 84 -2.57 -18.43 -3.43
CA ILE A 84 -2.43 -19.86 -3.22
C ILE A 84 -3.59 -20.32 -2.31
N ARG A 85 -4.46 -21.19 -2.82
CA ARG A 85 -5.60 -21.78 -2.10
C ARG A 85 -5.52 -23.29 -2.15
N LYS A 86 -6.07 -23.96 -1.12
CA LYS A 86 -6.15 -25.42 -1.09
C LYS A 86 -7.10 -25.91 -2.20
N GLY A 87 -6.64 -26.84 -3.03
CA GLY A 87 -7.44 -27.46 -4.08
C GLY A 87 -7.53 -26.69 -5.40
N MET A 88 -6.82 -25.56 -5.54
CA MET A 88 -6.76 -24.79 -6.79
C MET A 88 -5.30 -24.54 -7.17
N ARG A 89 -5.02 -24.45 -8.48
CA ARG A 89 -3.70 -24.02 -8.96
C ARG A 89 -3.47 -22.55 -8.56
N PRO A 90 -2.26 -22.19 -8.09
CA PRO A 90 -1.93 -20.79 -7.80
C PRO A 90 -2.18 -19.90 -9.01
N PHE A 91 -2.79 -18.73 -8.78
CA PHE A 91 -3.11 -17.78 -9.83
C PHE A 91 -2.69 -16.37 -9.44
N GLU A 92 -2.42 -15.53 -10.43
CA GLU A 92 -2.12 -14.12 -10.23
C GLU A 92 -3.41 -13.30 -10.27
N MET A 93 -3.54 -12.36 -9.35
CA MET A 93 -4.70 -11.47 -9.27
C MET A 93 -4.24 -10.01 -9.13
N ASP A 94 -4.92 -9.13 -9.84
CA ASP A 94 -4.87 -7.70 -9.57
C ASP A 94 -5.69 -7.37 -8.32
N LEU A 95 -5.23 -6.38 -7.55
CA LEU A 95 -5.92 -5.95 -6.33
C LEU A 95 -7.16 -5.10 -6.61
N ASP A 96 -7.18 -4.34 -7.72
CA ASP A 96 -8.33 -3.53 -8.09
C ASP A 96 -9.29 -4.32 -8.99
N SER A 97 -10.48 -4.60 -8.48
CA SER A 97 -11.55 -5.27 -9.22
C SER A 97 -12.05 -4.46 -10.43
N LYS A 98 -11.74 -3.16 -10.51
CA LYS A 98 -12.19 -2.27 -11.60
C LYS A 98 -11.21 -2.19 -12.77
N CYS A 99 -10.11 -2.94 -12.74
CA CYS A 99 -9.11 -2.91 -13.81
C CYS A 99 -9.66 -3.57 -15.09
N PRO A 100 -9.59 -2.91 -16.26
CA PRO A 100 -10.09 -3.47 -17.53
C PRO A 100 -9.28 -4.69 -18.00
N ASN A 101 -8.00 -4.78 -17.63
CA ASN A 101 -7.12 -5.88 -18.00
C ASN A 101 -6.90 -6.88 -16.85
N ARG A 102 -7.90 -7.08 -15.99
CA ARG A 102 -7.82 -8.03 -14.88
C ARG A 102 -7.43 -9.40 -15.45
N PRO A 103 -6.31 -10.01 -15.00
CA PRO A 103 -5.88 -11.29 -15.53
C PRO A 103 -7.00 -12.29 -15.30
N ILE A 104 -7.50 -12.85 -16.40
CA ILE A 104 -8.67 -13.73 -16.42
C ILE A 104 -8.27 -15.05 -15.76
N THR A 105 -8.42 -15.12 -14.44
CA THR A 105 -8.18 -16.35 -13.69
C THR A 105 -9.38 -17.26 -13.93
N PHE A 106 -9.21 -18.22 -14.82
CA PHE A 106 -10.24 -19.12 -15.39
C PHE A 106 -11.13 -18.49 -16.45
N ARG A 107 -10.65 -18.47 -17.70
CA ARG A 107 -11.53 -18.27 -18.85
C ARG A 107 -12.32 -19.55 -19.09
N SER A 108 -13.53 -19.60 -18.58
CA SER A 108 -14.62 -20.37 -19.20
C SER A 108 -14.68 -19.99 -20.69
N LYS A 109 -15.06 -20.91 -21.55
CA LYS A 109 -14.86 -20.93 -23.01
C LYS A 109 -15.57 -19.81 -23.83
N GLU A 110 -15.91 -18.66 -23.25
CA GLU A 110 -16.77 -17.65 -23.89
C GLU A 110 -16.30 -16.21 -23.64
N ASP A 111 -15.03 -15.87 -23.90
CA ASP A 111 -14.61 -14.45 -23.93
C ASP A 111 -13.52 -14.22 -25.00
N SER A 112 -13.66 -14.86 -26.15
CA SER A 112 -12.97 -14.43 -27.37
C SER A 112 -13.85 -13.46 -28.12
N GLY A 113 -13.73 -12.15 -27.84
CA GLY A 113 -14.34 -11.14 -28.70
C GLY A 113 -14.57 -9.79 -28.03
N ALA A 114 -13.51 -9.01 -27.84
CA ALA A 114 -13.56 -7.54 -27.91
C ALA A 114 -12.12 -6.99 -27.95
N THR A 115 -11.51 -7.05 -29.12
CA THR A 115 -10.53 -6.02 -29.49
C THR A 115 -11.30 -4.77 -29.86
N ASP A 116 -11.04 -3.64 -29.23
CA ASP A 116 -10.73 -2.44 -30.01
C ASP A 116 -9.85 -1.48 -29.20
N SER A 117 -8.87 -0.95 -29.89
CA SER A 117 -7.93 0.05 -29.42
C SER A 117 -8.58 1.43 -29.51
N GLN A 118 -8.26 2.33 -28.57
CA GLN A 118 -7.74 3.68 -28.82
C GLN A 118 -8.05 4.63 -27.65
N GLU A 119 -6.95 5.08 -27.06
CA GLU A 119 -6.69 6.39 -26.43
C GLU A 119 -7.82 7.14 -25.70
N LYS A 120 -7.61 7.30 -24.39
CA LYS A 120 -7.41 8.66 -23.88
C LYS A 120 -6.58 8.72 -22.59
N ALA A 121 -5.54 9.54 -22.71
CA ALA A 121 -4.69 10.24 -21.75
C ALA A 121 -5.03 10.23 -20.24
N PRO A 122 -3.99 10.33 -19.39
CA PRO A 122 -4.09 10.26 -17.93
C PRO A 122 -4.76 11.51 -17.33
N PRO A 123 -5.62 11.39 -16.30
CA PRO A 123 -5.94 12.52 -15.45
C PRO A 123 -4.86 12.66 -14.37
N GLU A 124 -3.91 13.53 -14.71
CA GLU A 124 -3.29 14.56 -13.87
C GLU A 124 -3.08 14.28 -12.37
N GLU A 125 -1.80 14.29 -12.02
CA GLU A 125 -1.28 14.68 -10.71
C GLU A 125 -1.97 15.94 -10.16
N PRO A 126 -2.48 15.96 -8.92
CA PRO A 126 -2.74 17.22 -8.26
C PRO A 126 -1.41 17.84 -7.83
N LYS A 127 -1.00 18.83 -8.63
CA LYS A 127 0.04 19.82 -8.36
C LYS A 127 -0.02 20.28 -6.90
N VAL A 128 0.97 19.86 -6.10
CA VAL A 128 1.28 20.47 -4.81
C VAL A 128 1.75 21.90 -5.08
N GLN A 129 0.85 22.86 -4.90
CA GLN A 129 1.20 24.27 -4.91
C GLN A 129 2.08 24.55 -3.69
N LYS A 130 3.37 24.77 -3.98
CA LYS A 130 4.28 25.48 -3.09
C LYS A 130 3.71 26.87 -2.81
N LYS A 131 3.36 27.16 -1.56
CA LYS A 131 3.55 28.49 -0.98
C LYS A 131 4.59 28.38 0.13
N ALA A 132 5.81 28.79 -0.23
CA ALA A 132 6.77 29.29 0.73
C ALA A 132 6.23 30.59 1.33
N GLN A 133 6.31 30.77 2.65
CA GLN A 133 7.16 31.79 3.26
C GLN A 133 6.89 31.86 4.76
N ALA A 134 7.92 31.48 5.51
CA ALA A 134 8.12 31.83 6.89
C ALA A 134 8.09 33.36 7.06
N LYS A 135 7.39 33.84 8.09
CA LYS A 135 7.66 35.13 8.71
C LYS A 135 7.80 34.90 10.21
N THR A 136 9.04 34.99 10.66
CA THR A 136 9.43 35.33 12.04
C THR A 136 8.81 36.65 12.48
N PRO A 137 8.50 36.79 13.77
CA PRO A 137 8.92 37.99 14.51
C PRO A 137 9.66 37.58 15.79
N LYS A 138 10.96 37.90 15.90
CA LYS A 138 11.50 39.06 16.66
C LYS A 138 11.07 39.10 18.14
N GLU A 139 11.93 38.50 18.96
CA GLU A 139 12.49 39.01 20.22
C GLU A 139 11.89 40.30 20.78
N LYS A 140 11.33 40.22 22.00
CA LYS A 140 11.31 41.33 22.96
C LYS A 140 11.66 40.85 24.36
N THR A 141 12.90 41.12 24.71
CA THR A 141 13.48 41.24 26.04
C THR A 141 12.62 42.15 26.93
N VAL A 142 12.20 41.68 28.10
CA VAL A 142 11.81 42.54 29.22
C VAL A 142 12.52 42.07 30.48
N LYS A 143 13.60 42.77 30.83
CA LYS A 143 14.21 42.76 32.16
C LYS A 143 13.46 43.79 33.01
N LYS A 144 12.95 43.40 34.19
CA LYS A 144 12.78 44.25 35.38
C LYS A 144 12.45 43.33 36.57
N SER A 145 13.42 42.99 37.44
CA SER A 145 13.86 43.75 38.61
C SER A 145 12.84 43.81 39.76
N VAL A 146 13.27 43.24 40.91
CA VAL A 146 13.17 43.78 42.30
C VAL A 146 12.09 43.23 43.27
N LYS A 147 12.60 42.72 44.42
CA LYS A 147 12.07 42.60 45.80
C LYS A 147 10.85 41.67 46.04
N ARG A 148 10.77 40.90 47.13
CA ARG A 148 11.24 41.09 48.52
C ARG A 148 11.76 39.79 49.12
#